data_AF-A0A1I0Q2Q5-F1
#
_entry.id   AF-A0A1I0Q2Q5-F1
#
_cell.length_a   1.000
_cell.length_b   1.000
_cell.length_c   1.000
_cell.angle_alpha   90.00
_cell.angle_beta   90.00
_cell.angle_gamma   90.00
#
_symmetry.space_group_name_H-M   'P 1'
#
loop_
_entity.id
_entity.type
_entity.pdbx_description
1 polymer ?
#
loop_
_entity_poly.entity_id
_entity_poly.type
_entity_poly.pdbx_seq_one_letter_code
_entity_poly.pdbx_strand_id
1 'polypeptide(L)'
;MNSLVSPFLADLMLGLMYLMVAVALGVTAYSVWHTLRTRQQGDDIVNGVPAGRIGWCVAIALVVCLVITFLLGSSSPVITNGVRFTDTFWLKTTDMFIYTSILLIIGCFVSAIVSRFRS
;
A
#
# COMPACT_ATOMS: atom_id res chain seq x y z
N MET A 1 9.32 39.49 -6.93
CA MET A 1 9.87 38.19 -7.38
C MET A 1 9.77 37.21 -6.21
N ASN A 2 8.80 36.29 -6.31
CA ASN A 2 8.70 34.98 -5.64
C ASN A 2 8.63 34.95 -4.09
N SER A 3 7.66 35.65 -3.50
CA SER A 3 7.31 35.60 -2.07
C SER A 3 6.59 34.31 -1.61
N LEU A 4 6.42 33.33 -2.50
CA LEU A 4 5.81 32.02 -2.20
C LEU A 4 6.78 31.03 -1.53
N VAL A 5 8.07 31.37 -1.39
CA VAL A 5 9.05 30.56 -0.65
C VAL A 5 9.35 31.24 0.69
N SER A 6 8.32 31.42 1.52
CA SER A 6 8.54 31.74 2.93
C SER A 6 8.70 30.42 3.70
N PRO A 7 9.62 30.34 4.69
CA PRO A 7 9.79 29.12 5.50
C PRO A 7 8.47 28.66 6.13
N PHE A 8 7.60 29.62 6.47
CA PHE A 8 6.26 29.36 7.00
C PHE A 8 5.33 28.65 6.01
N LEU A 9 5.27 29.10 4.75
CA LEU A 9 4.40 28.45 3.75
C LEU A 9 4.89 27.04 3.43
N ALA A 10 6.22 26.84 3.36
CA ALA A 10 6.81 25.53 3.13
C ALA A 10 6.48 24.55 4.27
N ASP A 11 6.57 24.99 5.52
CA ASP A 11 6.26 24.16 6.69
C ASP A 11 4.74 23.84 6.78
N LEU A 12 3.89 24.83 6.51
CA LEU A 12 2.44 24.63 6.41
C LEU A 12 2.07 23.63 5.31
N MET A 13 2.68 23.75 4.13
CA MET A 13 2.48 22.82 3.02
C MET A 13 2.93 21.40 3.39
N LEU A 14 4.08 21.26 4.04
CA LEU A 14 4.58 19.96 4.51
C LEU A 14 3.60 19.31 5.50
N GLY A 15 3.10 20.10 6.46
CA GLY A 15 2.06 19.65 7.39
C GLY A 15 0.77 19.21 6.69
N LEU A 16 0.31 19.97 5.70
CA LEU A 16 -0.87 19.63 4.90
C LEU A 16 -0.65 18.34 4.08
N MET A 17 0.54 18.13 3.51
CA MET A 17 0.87 16.90 2.80
C MET A 17 0.76 15.67 3.71
N TYR A 18 1.32 15.74 4.91
CA TYR A 18 1.20 14.65 5.88
C TYR A 18 -0.25 14.41 6.32
N LEU A 19 -1.03 15.47 6.54
CA LEU A 19 -2.46 15.35 6.85
C LEU A 19 -3.23 14.64 5.73
N MET A 20 -3.01 15.05 4.49
CA MET A 20 -3.67 14.47 3.32
C MET A 20 -3.32 12.99 3.16
N VAL A 21 -2.05 12.63 3.35
CA VAL A 21 -1.61 11.22 3.33
C VAL A 21 -2.29 10.43 4.45
N ALA A 22 -2.34 10.97 5.67
CA ALA A 22 -3.01 10.31 6.80
C ALA A 22 -4.52 10.09 6.54
N VAL A 23 -5.21 11.11 6.01
CA VAL A 23 -6.62 11.02 5.62
C VAL A 23 -6.82 9.98 4.52
N ALA A 24 -5.98 9.98 3.49
CA ALA A 24 -6.06 9.01 2.40
C ALA A 24 -5.92 7.57 2.92
N LEU A 25 -4.91 7.30 3.76
CA LEU A 25 -4.73 6.00 4.39
C LEU A 25 -5.94 5.59 5.25
N GLY A 26 -6.49 6.53 6.02
CA GLY A 26 -7.69 6.30 6.83
C GLY A 26 -8.93 5.97 5.99
N VAL A 27 -9.17 6.72 4.91
CA VAL A 27 -10.29 6.47 3.99
C VAL A 27 -10.11 5.14 3.26
N THR A 28 -8.90 4.78 2.83
CA THR A 28 -8.62 3.47 2.22
C THR A 28 -8.89 2.33 3.19
N ALA A 29 -8.42 2.43 4.44
CA ALA A 29 -8.68 1.41 5.45
C ALA A 29 -10.18 1.29 5.76
N TYR A 30 -10.88 2.42 5.93
CA TYR A 30 -12.31 2.45 6.17
C TYR A 30 -13.10 1.88 5.00
N SER A 31 -12.75 2.21 3.76
CA SER A 31 -13.47 1.73 2.57
C SER A 31 -13.33 0.22 2.39
N VAL A 32 -12.13 -0.33 2.59
CA VAL A 32 -11.89 -1.77 2.56
C VAL A 32 -12.69 -2.46 3.66
N TRP A 33 -12.60 -1.95 4.89
CA TRP A 33 -13.32 -2.53 6.03
C TRP A 33 -14.84 -2.47 5.86
N HIS A 34 -15.38 -1.31 5.47
CA HIS A 34 -16.81 -1.14 5.20
C HIS A 34 -17.28 -2.06 4.08
N THR A 35 -16.55 -2.12 2.96
CA THR A 35 -16.90 -2.99 1.82
C THR A 35 -16.93 -4.46 2.22
N LEU A 36 -15.91 -4.92 2.94
CA LEU A 36 -15.82 -6.31 3.37
C LEU A 36 -16.87 -6.67 4.44
N ARG A 37 -17.19 -5.75 5.34
CA ARG A 37 -18.18 -5.97 6.41
C ARG A 37 -19.62 -5.95 5.87
N THR A 38 -19.95 -5.05 4.96
CA THR A 38 -21.29 -4.96 4.37
C THR A 38 -21.59 -6.19 3.50
N ARG A 39 -20.58 -6.77 2.84
CA ARG A 39 -20.74 -8.02 2.05
C ARG A 39 -21.10 -9.24 2.89
N GLN A 40 -20.66 -9.30 4.15
CA GLN A 40 -20.97 -10.42 5.04
C GLN A 40 -22.43 -10.42 5.56
N GLN A 41 -23.16 -9.30 5.42
CA GLN A 41 -24.53 -9.18 5.92
C GLN A 41 -25.60 -9.58 4.88
N GLY A 42 -25.28 -9.55 3.59
CA GLY A 42 -26.08 -10.20 2.54
C GLY A 42 -25.56 -11.62 2.32
N ASP A 43 -26.40 -12.54 1.83
CA ASP A 43 -26.00 -13.92 1.51
C ASP A 43 -24.71 -13.94 0.69
N ASP A 44 -23.58 -14.17 1.36
CA ASP A 44 -22.22 -14.01 0.86
C ASP A 44 -21.80 -15.19 -0.03
N ILE A 45 -22.76 -15.86 -0.66
CA ILE A 45 -22.54 -17.02 -1.51
C ILE A 45 -23.00 -16.64 -2.92
N VAL A 46 -22.07 -16.10 -3.70
CA VAL A 46 -22.31 -15.83 -5.12
C VAL A 46 -21.83 -17.07 -5.88
N ASN A 47 -22.76 -17.76 -6.57
CA ASN A 47 -22.46 -18.99 -7.32
C ASN A 47 -21.82 -20.12 -6.49
N GLY A 48 -22.26 -20.32 -5.25
CA GLY A 48 -21.72 -21.36 -4.36
C GLY A 48 -20.35 -21.04 -3.74
N VAL A 49 -19.78 -19.86 -4.02
CA VAL A 49 -18.47 -19.44 -3.53
C VAL A 49 -18.63 -18.34 -2.46
N PRO A 50 -18.03 -18.50 -1.26
CA PRO A 50 -18.09 -17.51 -0.20
C PRO A 50 -17.20 -16.29 -0.52
N ALA A 51 -17.77 -15.29 -1.21
CA ALA A 51 -17.01 -14.19 -1.81
C ALA A 51 -16.36 -13.26 -0.77
N GLY A 52 -17.02 -13.03 0.36
CA GLY A 52 -16.55 -12.19 1.45
C GLY A 52 -15.43 -12.83 2.26
N ARG A 53 -15.40 -14.16 2.39
CA ARG A 53 -14.23 -14.87 2.94
C ARG A 53 -13.01 -14.67 2.07
N ILE A 54 -13.15 -14.80 0.75
CA ILE A 54 -12.04 -14.57 -0.20
C ILE A 54 -11.57 -13.11 -0.11
N GLY A 55 -12.49 -12.14 -0.06
CA GLY A 55 -12.16 -10.73 0.08
C GLY A 55 -11.32 -10.43 1.34
N TRP A 56 -11.71 -10.99 2.49
CA TRP A 56 -10.92 -10.87 3.73
C TRP A 56 -9.56 -11.55 3.63
N CYS A 57 -9.50 -12.76 3.07
CA CYS A 57 -8.22 -13.46 2.86
C CYS A 57 -7.26 -12.63 2.00
N VAL A 58 -7.74 -12.02 0.91
CA VAL A 58 -6.92 -11.18 0.04
C VAL A 58 -6.45 -9.91 0.75
N ALA A 59 -7.34 -9.24 1.50
CA ALA A 59 -6.96 -8.05 2.27
C ALA A 59 -5.91 -8.36 3.34
N ILE A 60 -6.08 -9.45 4.09
CA ILE A 60 -5.10 -9.91 5.09
C ILE A 60 -3.79 -10.29 4.41
N ALA A 61 -3.84 -11.04 3.29
CA ALA A 61 -2.65 -11.44 2.56
C ALA A 61 -1.83 -10.23 2.07
N LEU A 62 -2.51 -9.17 1.60
CA LEU A 62 -1.87 -7.92 1.19
C LEU A 62 -1.16 -7.24 2.37
N VAL A 63 -1.83 -7.11 3.52
CA VAL A 63 -1.23 -6.53 4.73
C VAL A 63 -0.03 -7.35 5.21
N VAL A 64 -0.15 -8.68 5.20
CA VAL A 64 0.95 -9.58 5.60
C VAL A 64 2.14 -9.44 4.64
N CYS A 65 1.90 -9.37 3.33
CA CYS A 65 2.96 -9.17 2.32
C CYS A 65 3.69 -7.84 2.55
N LEU A 66 2.94 -6.77 2.82
CA LEU A 66 3.45 -5.45 3.17
C LEU A 66 4.32 -5.49 4.44
N VAL A 67 3.89 -6.18 5.51
CA VAL A 67 4.68 -6.31 6.75
C VAL A 67 5.95 -7.11 6.51
N ILE A 68 5.88 -8.24 5.80
CA ILE A 68 7.05 -9.09 5.51
C ILE A 68 8.09 -8.32 4.69
N THR A 69 7.66 -7.63 3.64
CA THR A 69 8.57 -6.85 2.78
C THR A 69 9.16 -5.65 3.51
N PHE A 70 8.45 -5.05 4.47
CA PHE A 70 9.02 -4.01 5.35
C PHE A 70 10.12 -4.54 6.27
N LEU A 71 9.92 -5.72 6.85
CA LEU A 71 10.92 -6.36 7.70
C LEU A 71 12.18 -6.71 6.91
N LEU A 72 12.01 -7.16 5.66
CA LEU A 72 13.10 -7.49 4.72
C LEU A 72 13.72 -6.26 4.03
N GLY A 73 13.05 -5.10 4.06
CA GLY A 73 13.51 -3.86 3.43
C GLY A 73 14.85 -3.39 3.99
N SER A 74 15.70 -2.86 3.11
CA SER A 74 17.03 -2.37 3.48
C SER A 74 16.93 -1.00 4.16
N SER A 75 17.87 -0.74 5.06
CA SER A 75 18.09 0.58 5.67
C SER A 75 19.32 1.27 5.08
N SER A 76 19.78 0.84 3.90
CA SER A 76 20.98 1.38 3.27
C SER A 76 20.75 2.83 2.87
N PRO A 77 21.62 3.77 3.27
CA PRO A 77 21.43 5.18 2.96
C PRO A 77 21.54 5.43 1.46
N VAL A 78 20.58 6.20 0.93
CA VAL A 78 20.54 6.56 -0.49
C VAL A 78 21.04 7.99 -0.64
N ILE A 79 21.90 8.22 -1.63
CA ILE A 79 22.40 9.56 -1.95
C ILE A 79 21.43 10.18 -2.95
N THR A 80 20.93 11.37 -2.65
CA THR A 80 20.08 12.12 -3.58
C THR A 80 20.53 13.56 -3.58
N ASN A 81 20.82 14.11 -4.77
CA ASN A 81 21.35 15.47 -4.94
C ASN A 81 22.60 15.77 -4.06
N GLY A 82 23.46 14.77 -3.83
CA GLY A 82 24.67 14.91 -3.02
C GLY A 82 24.45 14.84 -1.49
N VAL A 83 23.20 14.81 -1.03
CA VAL A 83 22.85 14.66 0.39
C VAL A 83 22.51 13.20 0.70
N ARG A 84 22.98 12.68 1.84
CA ARG A 84 22.65 11.31 2.28
C ARG A 84 21.29 11.33 2.98
N PHE A 85 20.31 10.64 2.41
CA PHE A 85 19.08 10.31 3.11
C PHE A 85 19.32 9.08 4.00
N THR A 86 19.18 9.28 5.31
CA THR A 86 19.46 8.26 6.34
C THR A 86 18.22 7.88 7.14
N ASP A 87 17.05 8.43 6.80
CA ASP A 87 15.79 8.14 7.48
C ASP A 87 15.40 6.68 7.28
N THR A 88 15.73 5.87 8.28
CA THR A 88 15.60 4.40 8.21
C THR A 88 14.16 3.96 7.99
N PHE A 89 13.19 4.67 8.57
CA PHE A 89 11.76 4.38 8.38
C PHE A 89 11.34 4.57 6.92
N TRP A 90 11.71 5.70 6.31
CA TRP A 90 11.33 6.04 4.93
C TRP A 90 12.08 5.21 3.90
N LEU A 91 13.35 4.88 4.17
CA LEU A 91 14.15 3.95 3.36
C LEU A 91 13.49 2.57 3.31
N LYS A 92 13.18 2.00 4.48
CA LYS A 92 12.49 0.70 4.56
C LYS A 92 11.10 0.73 3.93
N THR A 93 10.35 1.82 4.11
CA THR A 93 9.03 1.99 3.51
C THR A 93 9.11 1.99 1.99
N THR A 94 10.14 2.62 1.42
CA THR A 94 10.36 2.64 -0.04
C THR A 94 10.67 1.23 -0.56
N ASP A 95 11.59 0.51 0.09
CA ASP A 95 11.95 -0.86 -0.28
C ASP A 95 10.78 -1.83 -0.16
N MET A 96 9.97 -1.69 0.89
CA MET A 96 8.73 -2.45 1.10
C MET A 96 7.79 -2.37 -0.10
N PHE A 97 7.54 -1.16 -0.63
CA PHE A 97 6.68 -0.97 -1.80
C PHE A 97 7.30 -1.54 -3.08
N ILE A 98 8.62 -1.40 -3.26
CA ILE A 98 9.34 -1.99 -4.39
C ILE A 98 9.16 -3.50 -4.40
N TYR A 99 9.50 -4.18 -3.30
CA TYR A 99 9.39 -5.63 -3.22
C TYR A 99 7.95 -6.13 -3.31
N THR A 100 7.01 -5.45 -2.65
CA THR A 100 5.58 -5.81 -2.73
C THR A 100 5.08 -5.68 -4.17
N SER A 101 5.43 -4.61 -4.89
CA SER A 101 5.00 -4.42 -6.27
C SER A 101 5.53 -5.52 -7.19
N ILE A 102 6.81 -5.89 -7.06
CA ILE A 102 7.41 -6.98 -7.84
C ILE A 102 6.71 -8.30 -7.55
N LEU A 103 6.47 -8.62 -6.27
CA LEU A 103 5.75 -9.83 -5.87
C LEU A 103 4.33 -9.88 -6.45
N LEU A 104 3.59 -8.78 -6.39
CA LEU A 104 2.23 -8.70 -6.93
C LEU A 104 2.21 -8.79 -8.46
N ILE A 105 3.18 -8.19 -9.15
CA ILE A 105 3.32 -8.29 -10.60
C ILE A 105 3.62 -9.73 -11.02
N ILE A 106 4.58 -10.40 -10.36
CA ILE A 106 4.89 -11.81 -10.62
C ILE A 106 3.66 -12.68 -10.33
N GLY A 107 2.98 -12.45 -9.21
CA GLY A 107 1.75 -13.15 -8.85
C GLY A 107 0.67 -12.99 -9.93
N CYS A 108 0.51 -11.78 -10.47
CA CYS A 108 -0.40 -11.50 -11.58
C CYS A 108 -0.03 -12.33 -12.83
N PHE A 109 1.22 -12.29 -13.28
CA PHE A 109 1.67 -13.08 -14.43
C PHE A 109 1.46 -14.59 -14.24
N VAL A 110 1.83 -15.12 -13.07
CA VAL A 110 1.62 -16.54 -12.75
C VAL A 110 0.13 -16.89 -12.78
N SER A 111 -0.71 -16.05 -12.15
CA SER A 111 -2.16 -16.28 -12.15
C SER A 111 -2.77 -16.25 -13.55
N ALA A 112 -2.32 -15.33 -14.41
CA ALA A 112 -2.77 -15.23 -15.79
C ALA A 112 -2.37 -16.48 -16.60
N ILE A 113 -1.13 -16.93 -16.47
CA ILE A 113 -0.64 -18.16 -17.12
C ILE A 113 -1.46 -19.37 -16.66
N VAL A 114 -1.65 -19.53 -15.35
CA VAL A 114 -2.44 -20.64 -14.79
C VAL A 114 -3.89 -20.60 -15.28
N SER A 115 -4.49 -19.41 -15.35
CA SER A 115 -5.87 -19.26 -15.85
C SER A 115 -6.00 -19.69 -17.32
N ARG A 116 -4.95 -19.50 -18.14
CA ARG A 116 -4.94 -19.94 -19.55
C ARG A 116 -4.91 -21.46 -19.69
N PHE A 117 -4.27 -22.19 -18.77
CA PHE A 117 -4.23 -23.66 -18.80
C PHE A 117 -5.51 -24.31 -18.24
N ARG A 118 -6.32 -23.54 -17.50
CA ARG A 118 -7.57 -24.01 -16.90
C ARG A 118 -8.81 -23.69 -17.75
N SER A 119 -8.68 -22.84 -18.77
CA SER A 119 -9.73 -22.51 -19.74
C SER A 119 -9.68 -23.42 -20.96
#